data_AF-A0A453DR25-F1
#
_entry.id   AF-A0A453DR25-F1
#
_cell.length_a   1.000
_cell.length_b   1.000
_cell.length_c   1.000
_cell.angle_alpha   90.00
_cell.angle_beta   90.00
_cell.angle_gamma   90.00
#
_symmetry.space_group_name_H-M   'P 1'
#
loop_
_entity.id
_entity.type
_entity.pdbx_description
1 polymer ?
#
loop_
_entity_poly.entity_id
_entity_poly.type
_entity_poly.pdbx_seq_one_letter_code
_entity_poly.pdbx_strand_id
1 'polypeptide(L)'
;MRSIHLRELKALSLWWRDVYNAVNLKYCRDRMVEVYLWSCGMIPEEEHSRARLLFAKTFGIVSFLDDTFDVHATIEECHSLNEAFQRWDESAVSALPEYLCMLYIKTLSNFKEFEDLLEPQEKYRMSYAKKAYQLQSEYYMQEAQWTNDKYEPSFEEHVELSGMSTGLPMLNLMALMGYDGTIATQEVFEWMSVPVPDAVRAGALIGRFLNDISSYKVYFPPKRVEHPRPLHTATKLHSSLLKKEISFMRLTASVCRPIYTRSCRGR
;
A
#
# COMPACT_ATOMS: atom_id res chain seq x y z
N MET A 1 -1.11 14.69 -22.15
CA MET A 1 -0.75 13.49 -21.37
C MET A 1 0.76 13.31 -21.19
N ARG A 2 1.50 12.94 -22.25
CA ARG A 2 2.93 12.54 -22.15
C ARG A 2 3.86 13.58 -21.49
N SER A 3 3.68 14.87 -21.79
CA SER A 3 4.52 15.94 -21.21
C SER A 3 4.32 16.12 -19.70
N ILE A 4 3.08 15.97 -19.21
CA ILE A 4 2.77 16.04 -17.78
C ILE A 4 3.44 14.88 -17.05
N HIS A 5 3.28 13.66 -17.55
CA HIS A 5 3.86 12.49 -16.89
C HIS A 5 5.39 12.50 -16.86
N LEU A 6 6.05 13.02 -17.90
CA LEU A 6 7.51 13.18 -17.88
C LEU A 6 7.98 14.21 -16.84
N ARG A 7 7.21 15.29 -16.63
CA ARG A 7 7.51 16.28 -15.58
C ARG A 7 7.30 15.69 -14.19
N GLU A 8 6.19 14.99 -13.98
CA GLU A 8 5.88 14.28 -12.74
C GLU A 8 6.96 13.24 -12.42
N LEU A 9 7.30 12.37 -13.37
CA LEU A 9 8.32 11.34 -13.19
C LEU A 9 9.70 11.94 -12.89
N LYS A 10 10.08 13.05 -13.55
CA LYS A 10 11.33 13.75 -13.25
C LYS A 10 11.35 14.28 -11.82
N ALA A 11 10.28 14.96 -11.38
CA ALA A 11 10.17 15.49 -10.04
C ALA A 11 10.19 14.37 -8.98
N LEU A 12 9.41 13.32 -9.22
CA LEU A 12 9.32 12.16 -8.36
C LEU A 12 10.64 11.39 -8.26
N SER A 13 11.37 11.23 -9.37
CA SER A 13 12.68 10.56 -9.37
C SER A 13 13.73 11.34 -8.58
N LEU A 14 13.72 12.67 -8.65
CA LEU A 14 14.63 13.51 -7.86
C LEU A 14 14.31 13.39 -6.37
N TRP A 15 13.04 13.55 -6.01
CA TRP A 15 12.57 13.38 -4.63
C TRP A 15 12.89 11.97 -4.10
N TRP A 16 12.61 10.93 -4.88
CA TRP A 16 12.82 9.54 -4.46
C TRP A 16 14.29 9.25 -4.25
N ARG A 17 15.18 9.73 -5.13
CA ARG A 17 16.63 9.56 -4.94
C ARG A 17 17.09 10.15 -3.62
N ASP A 18 16.56 11.32 -3.24
CA ASP A 18 16.94 11.98 -1.99
C ASP A 18 16.39 11.22 -0.77
N VAL A 19 15.16 10.71 -0.83
CA VAL A 19 14.57 9.86 0.22
C VAL A 19 15.30 8.52 0.33
N TYR A 20 15.47 7.81 -0.78
CA TYR A 20 16.11 6.50 -0.86
C TYR A 20 17.55 6.52 -0.32
N ASN A 21 18.33 7.54 -0.70
CA ASN A 21 19.69 7.70 -0.20
C ASN A 21 19.75 8.06 1.29
N ALA A 22 18.78 8.83 1.79
CA ALA A 22 18.72 9.22 3.20
C ALA A 22 18.24 8.06 4.10
N VAL A 23 17.26 7.28 3.63
CA VAL A 23 16.71 6.12 4.34
C VAL A 23 17.70 4.95 4.31
N ASN A 24 18.35 4.70 3.16
CA ASN A 24 19.48 3.77 3.00
C ASN A 24 19.23 2.33 3.50
N LEU A 25 18.01 1.83 3.37
CA LEU A 25 17.66 0.45 3.71
C LEU A 25 18.01 -0.50 2.56
N LYS A 26 19.18 -1.14 2.64
CA LYS A 26 19.73 -1.97 1.54
C LYS A 26 18.92 -3.21 1.19
N TYR A 27 18.03 -3.66 2.08
CA TYR A 27 17.14 -4.80 1.85
C TYR A 27 15.86 -4.40 1.09
N CYS A 28 15.54 -3.11 1.04
CA CYS A 28 14.33 -2.64 0.40
C CYS A 28 14.44 -2.56 -1.12
N ARG A 29 13.30 -2.69 -1.78
CA ARG A 29 13.19 -2.69 -3.25
C ARG A 29 13.10 -1.26 -3.77
N ASP A 30 13.96 -0.89 -4.73
CA ASP A 30 13.79 0.37 -5.49
C ASP A 30 12.78 0.16 -6.62
N ARG A 31 11.57 0.71 -6.47
CA ARG A 31 10.43 0.48 -7.39
C ARG A 31 9.71 1.76 -7.80
N MET A 32 10.38 2.91 -7.77
CA MET A 32 9.71 4.20 -7.99
C MET A 32 9.08 4.31 -9.38
N VAL A 33 9.69 3.69 -10.40
CA VAL A 33 9.13 3.67 -11.76
C VAL A 33 7.83 2.86 -11.81
N GLU A 34 7.81 1.68 -11.19
CA GLU A 34 6.63 0.82 -11.09
C GLU A 34 5.53 1.49 -10.27
N VAL A 35 5.88 2.11 -9.15
CA VAL A 35 4.94 2.87 -8.31
C VAL A 35 4.31 4.03 -9.09
N TYR A 36 5.10 4.74 -9.89
CA TYR A 36 4.56 5.81 -10.73
C TYR A 36 3.67 5.26 -11.86
N LEU A 37 4.00 4.10 -12.42
CA LEU A 37 3.11 3.42 -13.37
C LEU A 37 1.77 3.04 -12.72
N TRP A 38 1.79 2.58 -11.46
CA TRP A 38 0.58 2.33 -10.68
C TRP A 38 -0.26 3.59 -10.48
N SER A 39 0.37 4.72 -10.14
CA SER A 39 -0.38 5.98 -9.95
C SER A 39 -1.03 6.46 -11.25
N CYS A 40 -0.37 6.31 -12.40
CA CYS A 40 -0.96 6.61 -13.71
C CYS A 40 -2.12 5.68 -14.07
N GLY A 41 -2.04 4.40 -13.71
CA GLY A 41 -3.12 3.44 -13.96
C GLY A 41 -4.36 3.68 -13.10
N MET A 42 -4.16 4.13 -11.86
CA MET A 42 -5.25 4.41 -10.91
C MET A 42 -5.89 5.79 -11.14
N ILE A 43 -5.12 6.76 -11.63
CA ILE A 43 -5.56 8.16 -11.79
C ILE A 43 -5.17 8.63 -13.20
N PRO A 44 -5.90 8.17 -14.23
CA PRO A 44 -5.54 8.39 -15.63
C PRO A 44 -5.76 9.84 -16.12
N GLU A 45 -6.62 10.61 -15.46
CA GLU A 45 -7.03 11.95 -15.89
C GLU A 45 -5.89 12.97 -15.72
N GLU A 46 -5.59 13.73 -16.77
CA GLU A 46 -4.41 14.61 -16.80
C GLU A 46 -4.39 15.66 -15.69
N GLU A 47 -5.55 16.20 -15.34
CA GLU A 47 -5.74 17.26 -14.34
C GLU A 47 -5.39 16.85 -12.90
N HIS A 48 -5.37 15.55 -12.59
CA HIS A 48 -5.14 15.04 -11.23
C HIS A 48 -3.65 14.79 -10.91
N SER A 49 -2.78 15.69 -11.38
CA SER A 49 -1.32 15.61 -11.17
C SER A 49 -0.93 15.59 -9.69
N ARG A 50 -1.56 16.45 -8.87
CA ARG A 50 -1.35 16.51 -7.41
C ARG A 50 -1.69 15.18 -6.74
N ALA A 51 -2.82 14.56 -7.10
CA ALA A 51 -3.25 13.27 -6.58
C ALA A 51 -2.27 12.14 -6.94
N ARG A 52 -1.82 12.07 -8.20
CA ARG A 52 -0.81 11.08 -8.63
C ARG A 52 0.49 11.19 -7.86
N LEU A 53 0.97 12.42 -7.63
CA LEU A 53 2.22 12.65 -6.90
C LEU A 53 2.10 12.30 -5.41
N LEU A 54 1.00 12.67 -4.75
CA LEU A 54 0.75 12.29 -3.36
C LEU A 54 0.65 10.77 -3.20
N PHE A 55 -0.12 10.12 -4.08
CA PHE A 55 -0.22 8.66 -4.12
C PHE A 55 1.16 8.00 -4.30
N ALA A 56 1.93 8.42 -5.32
CA ALA A 56 3.20 7.79 -5.65
C ALA A 56 4.26 8.01 -4.56
N LYS A 57 4.33 9.22 -3.98
CA LYS A 57 5.24 9.51 -2.85
C LYS A 57 4.90 8.64 -1.64
N THR A 58 3.62 8.56 -1.25
CA THR A 58 3.23 7.71 -0.11
C THR A 58 3.49 6.24 -0.40
N PHE A 59 3.23 5.75 -1.61
CA PHE A 59 3.48 4.37 -1.98
C PHE A 59 5.00 4.06 -1.94
N GLY A 60 5.86 4.96 -2.42
CA GLY A 60 7.30 4.81 -2.25
C GLY A 60 7.70 4.58 -0.79
N ILE A 61 7.22 5.43 0.12
CA ILE A 61 7.55 5.29 1.56
C ILE A 61 6.93 4.04 2.17
N VAL A 62 5.67 3.73 1.88
CA VAL A 62 4.99 2.56 2.45
C VAL A 62 5.61 1.25 1.95
N SER A 63 6.29 1.26 0.80
CA SER A 63 7.04 0.09 0.32
C SER A 63 8.28 -0.21 1.15
N PHE A 64 8.95 0.82 1.70
CA PHE A 64 9.99 0.61 2.71
C PHE A 64 9.40 0.00 3.99
N LEU A 65 8.23 0.48 4.39
CA LEU A 65 7.53 0.00 5.56
C LEU A 65 7.14 -1.49 5.40
N ASP A 66 6.54 -1.85 4.27
CA ASP A 66 6.19 -3.23 3.88
C ASP A 66 7.42 -4.17 3.96
N ASP A 67 8.52 -3.79 3.30
CA ASP A 67 9.77 -4.57 3.33
C ASP A 67 10.35 -4.72 4.75
N THR A 68 10.16 -3.71 5.59
CA THR A 68 10.64 -3.71 6.97
C THR A 68 9.84 -4.69 7.82
N PHE A 69 8.50 -4.61 7.80
CA PHE A 69 7.62 -5.46 8.62
C PHE A 69 7.59 -6.92 8.15
N ASP A 70 7.60 -7.19 6.84
CA ASP A 70 7.43 -8.55 6.30
C ASP A 70 8.74 -9.36 6.29
N VAL A 71 9.89 -8.70 6.09
CA VAL A 71 11.14 -9.40 5.78
C VAL A 71 12.24 -9.18 6.81
N HIS A 72 12.39 -7.96 7.34
CA HIS A 72 13.66 -7.56 7.97
C HIS A 72 13.60 -7.38 9.49
N ALA A 73 12.66 -6.60 10.00
CA ALA A 73 12.60 -6.22 11.40
C ALA A 73 12.27 -7.42 12.31
N THR A 74 12.80 -7.42 13.53
CA THR A 74 12.32 -8.37 14.56
C THR A 74 10.92 -7.98 15.03
N ILE A 75 10.21 -8.90 15.68
CA ILE A 75 8.85 -8.59 16.18
C ILE A 75 8.87 -7.44 17.20
N GLU A 76 9.91 -7.34 18.03
CA GLU A 76 10.10 -6.23 18.98
C GLU A 76 10.33 -4.90 18.25
N GLU A 77 11.13 -4.90 17.19
CA GLU A 77 11.36 -3.71 16.35
C GLU A 77 10.09 -3.29 15.62
N CYS A 78 9.29 -4.25 15.13
CA CYS A 78 7.97 -4.00 14.54
C CYS A 78 7.03 -3.32 15.55
N HIS A 79 7.01 -3.78 16.81
CA HIS A 79 6.23 -3.14 17.87
C HIS A 79 6.68 -1.70 18.10
N SER A 80 7.99 -1.47 18.29
CA SER A 80 8.52 -0.11 18.52
C SER A 80 8.24 0.83 17.34
N LEU A 81 8.37 0.33 16.10
CA LEU A 81 8.07 1.11 14.91
C LEU A 81 6.58 1.45 14.81
N ASN A 82 5.70 0.48 15.06
CA ASN A 82 4.27 0.73 15.07
C ASN A 82 3.88 1.73 16.16
N GLU A 83 4.38 1.57 17.39
CA GLU A 83 4.12 2.51 18.48
C GLU A 83 4.60 3.93 18.15
N ALA A 84 5.74 4.08 17.48
CA ALA A 84 6.21 5.38 17.01
C ALA A 84 5.21 6.01 16.01
N PHE A 85 4.70 5.25 15.04
CA PHE A 85 3.65 5.74 14.14
C PHE A 85 2.33 6.04 14.86
N GLN A 86 1.93 5.26 15.85
CA GLN A 86 0.74 5.57 16.66
C GLN A 86 0.91 6.89 17.42
N ARG A 87 2.11 7.22 17.90
CA ARG A 87 2.42 8.51 18.54
C ARG A 87 2.50 9.67 17.55
N TRP A 88 3.00 9.42 16.33
CA TRP A 88 3.14 10.41 15.26
C TRP A 88 3.94 11.66 15.69
N ASP A 89 5.02 11.47 16.44
CA ASP A 89 5.83 12.55 17.01
C ASP A 89 7.32 12.31 16.75
N GLU A 90 8.09 13.35 16.40
CA GLU A 90 9.52 13.22 16.10
C GLU A 90 10.33 12.67 17.28
N SER A 91 9.94 12.93 18.53
CA SER A 91 10.63 12.41 19.72
C SER A 91 10.57 10.88 19.84
N ALA A 92 9.58 10.24 19.21
CA ALA A 92 9.45 8.78 19.19
C ALA A 92 10.62 8.09 18.46
N VAL A 93 11.39 8.83 17.64
CA VAL A 93 12.58 8.31 16.95
C VAL A 93 13.62 7.75 17.93
N SER A 94 13.67 8.27 19.16
CA SER A 94 14.60 7.81 20.20
C SER A 94 14.35 6.37 20.67
N ALA A 95 13.15 5.84 20.41
CA ALA A 95 12.79 4.46 20.73
C ALA A 95 13.07 3.48 19.57
N LEU A 96 13.52 3.96 18.41
CA LEU A 96 13.74 3.14 17.22
C LEU A 96 15.20 2.69 17.10
N PRO A 97 15.45 1.50 16.52
CA PRO A 97 16.77 1.13 16.03
C PRO A 97 17.32 2.17 15.04
N GLU A 98 18.63 2.42 15.09
CA GLU A 98 19.30 3.46 14.29
C GLU A 98 18.96 3.38 12.80
N TYR A 99 18.89 2.16 12.25
CA TYR A 99 18.61 1.94 10.83
C TYR A 99 17.18 2.32 10.41
N LEU A 100 16.21 2.37 11.35
CA LEU A 100 14.81 2.74 11.10
C LEU A 100 14.53 4.22 11.33
N CYS A 101 15.40 4.92 12.06
CA CYS A 101 15.21 6.33 12.41
C CYS A 101 14.96 7.20 11.17
N MET A 102 15.73 7.01 10.11
CA MET A 102 15.59 7.81 8.89
C MET A 102 14.32 7.48 8.11
N LEU A 103 13.84 6.23 8.12
CA LEU A 103 12.54 5.88 7.54
C LEU A 103 11.42 6.64 8.26
N TYR A 104 11.43 6.64 9.59
CA TYR A 104 10.43 7.34 10.39
C TYR A 104 10.48 8.86 10.18
N ILE A 105 11.66 9.47 10.29
CA ILE A 105 11.85 10.92 10.07
C ILE A 105 11.41 11.33 8.66
N LYS A 106 11.79 10.58 7.63
CA LYS A 106 11.40 10.90 6.24
C LYS A 106 9.91 10.72 6.01
N THR A 107 9.26 9.78 6.69
CA THR A 107 7.80 9.64 6.66
C THR A 107 7.12 10.89 7.24
N LEU A 108 7.49 11.31 8.45
CA LEU A 108 6.92 12.52 9.07
C LEU A 108 7.19 13.79 8.25
N SER A 109 8.42 13.97 7.77
CA SER A 109 8.80 15.09 6.90
C SER A 109 7.96 15.13 5.63
N ASN A 110 7.68 13.98 5.01
CA ASN A 110 6.88 13.91 3.79
C ASN A 110 5.41 14.24 4.06
N PHE A 111 4.85 13.85 5.21
CA PHE A 111 3.51 14.28 5.60
C PHE A 111 3.43 15.78 5.91
N LYS A 112 4.52 16.37 6.43
CA LYS A 112 4.61 17.83 6.58
C LYS A 112 4.64 18.53 5.22
N GLU A 113 5.42 18.02 4.25
CA GLU A 113 5.37 18.52 2.87
C GLU A 113 3.95 18.44 2.29
N PHE A 114 3.21 17.37 2.56
CA PHE A 114 1.82 17.25 2.11
C PHE A 114 0.92 18.31 2.73
N GLU A 115 1.06 18.57 4.03
CA GLU A 115 0.30 19.61 4.72
C GLU A 115 0.62 21.02 4.18
N ASP A 116 1.87 21.27 3.81
CA ASP A 116 2.31 22.55 3.23
C ASP A 116 1.75 22.77 1.80
N LEU A 117 1.36 21.70 1.10
CA LEU A 117 0.71 21.78 -0.22
C LEU A 117 -0.81 22.04 -0.15
N LEU A 118 -1.40 22.01 1.04
CA LEU A 118 -2.83 22.18 1.25
C LEU A 118 -3.16 23.63 1.60
N GLU A 119 -4.22 24.14 0.98
CA GLU A 119 -4.79 25.43 1.37
C GLU A 119 -5.34 25.37 2.80
N PRO A 120 -5.48 26.49 3.53
CA PRO A 120 -5.96 26.50 4.92
C PRO A 120 -7.27 25.72 5.14
N GLN A 121 -8.22 25.84 4.21
CA GLN A 121 -9.50 25.12 4.23
C GLN A 121 -9.38 23.63 3.90
N GLU A 122 -8.26 23.17 3.34
CA GLU A 122 -7.98 21.76 3.02
C GLU A 122 -7.19 21.06 4.14
N LYS A 123 -6.65 21.79 5.12
CA LYS A 123 -5.78 21.19 6.16
C LYS A 123 -6.45 20.15 7.05
N TYR A 124 -7.77 20.20 7.19
CA TYR A 124 -8.52 19.16 7.92
C TYR A 124 -8.28 17.76 7.34
N ARG A 125 -7.95 17.65 6.04
CA ARG A 125 -7.73 16.38 5.36
C ARG A 125 -6.52 15.61 5.95
N MET A 126 -5.57 16.31 6.57
CA MET A 126 -4.39 15.69 7.19
C MET A 126 -4.72 14.76 8.36
N SER A 127 -5.81 14.99 9.10
CA SER A 127 -6.20 14.09 10.18
C SER A 127 -6.57 12.71 9.64
N TYR A 128 -7.31 12.66 8.52
CA TYR A 128 -7.65 11.43 7.81
C TYR A 128 -6.41 10.74 7.25
N ALA A 129 -5.51 11.49 6.61
CA ALA A 129 -4.26 10.96 6.06
C ALA A 129 -3.39 10.30 7.14
N LYS A 130 -3.18 11.00 8.27
CA LYS A 130 -2.41 10.47 9.41
C LYS A 130 -3.07 9.21 9.98
N LYS A 131 -4.38 9.25 10.21
CA LYS A 131 -5.11 8.09 10.74
C LYS A 131 -5.04 6.88 9.80
N ALA A 132 -5.15 7.08 8.50
CA ALA A 132 -5.04 6.01 7.51
C ALA A 132 -3.65 5.36 7.52
N TYR A 133 -2.59 6.15 7.66
CA TYR A 133 -1.22 5.63 7.75
C TYR A 133 -0.97 4.89 9.08
N GLN A 134 -1.52 5.39 10.18
CA GLN A 134 -1.47 4.70 11.48
C GLN A 134 -2.15 3.33 11.43
N LEU A 135 -3.33 3.25 10.81
CA LEU A 135 -4.02 1.98 10.60
C LEU A 135 -3.20 1.05 9.69
N GLN A 136 -2.56 1.58 8.65
CA GLN A 136 -1.69 0.78 7.78
C GLN A 136 -0.53 0.14 8.56
N SER A 137 0.13 0.90 9.42
CA SER A 137 1.17 0.39 10.32
C SER A 137 0.64 -0.70 11.26
N GLU A 138 -0.59 -0.53 11.77
CA GLU A 138 -1.23 -1.52 12.64
C GLU A 138 -1.56 -2.82 11.88
N TYR A 139 -2.00 -2.74 10.62
CA TYR A 139 -2.23 -3.92 9.79
C TYR A 139 -0.94 -4.70 9.52
N TYR A 140 0.16 -4.00 9.18
CA TYR A 140 1.46 -4.64 9.01
C TYR A 140 1.98 -5.27 10.31
N MET A 141 1.80 -4.61 11.45
CA MET A 141 2.15 -5.17 12.75
C MET A 141 1.38 -6.48 13.03
N GLN A 142 0.08 -6.53 12.70
CA GLN A 142 -0.73 -7.75 12.87
C GLN A 142 -0.25 -8.89 11.95
N GLU A 143 0.09 -8.61 10.69
CA GLU A 143 0.64 -9.63 9.77
C GLU A 143 2.03 -10.12 10.23
N ALA A 144 2.87 -9.22 10.74
CA ALA A 144 4.15 -9.58 11.35
C ALA A 144 3.94 -10.48 12.58
N GLN A 145 2.94 -10.19 13.42
CA GLN A 145 2.58 -11.02 14.56
C GLN A 145 2.12 -12.41 14.14
N TRP A 146 1.23 -12.51 13.14
CA TRP A 146 0.81 -13.81 12.60
C TRP A 146 2.00 -14.63 12.11
N THR A 147 2.94 -13.97 11.43
CA THR A 147 4.16 -14.60 10.93
C THR A 147 5.07 -15.09 12.06
N ASN A 148 5.27 -14.26 13.10
CA ASN A 148 6.09 -14.59 14.26
C ASN A 148 5.51 -15.79 15.04
N ASP A 149 4.20 -15.78 15.27
CA ASP A 149 3.50 -16.81 16.03
C ASP A 149 3.28 -18.09 15.22
N LYS A 150 3.60 -18.05 13.91
CA LYS A 150 3.28 -19.10 12.94
C LYS A 150 1.78 -19.41 12.94
N TYR A 151 0.97 -18.38 13.17
CA TYR A 151 -0.48 -18.46 13.13
C TYR A 151 -0.92 -18.71 11.69
N GLU A 152 -1.83 -19.66 11.48
CA GLU A 152 -2.44 -19.91 10.18
C GLU A 152 -3.86 -19.31 10.17
N PRO A 153 -4.06 -18.11 9.59
CA PRO A 153 -5.36 -17.47 9.53
C PRO A 153 -6.29 -18.27 8.61
N SER A 154 -7.58 -18.23 8.95
CA SER A 154 -8.64 -18.63 8.05
C SER A 154 -8.68 -17.74 6.81
N PHE A 155 -9.42 -18.18 5.78
CA PHE A 155 -9.59 -17.36 4.58
C PHE A 155 -10.34 -16.05 4.87
N GLU A 156 -11.26 -16.05 5.83
CA GLU A 156 -12.01 -14.87 6.23
C GLU A 156 -11.10 -13.86 6.92
N GLU A 157 -10.31 -14.29 7.91
CA GLU A 157 -9.31 -13.45 8.57
C GLU A 157 -8.29 -12.88 7.57
N HIS A 158 -7.82 -13.70 6.62
CA HIS A 158 -6.92 -13.25 5.54
C HIS A 158 -7.56 -12.15 4.69
N VAL A 159 -8.81 -12.31 4.27
CA VAL A 159 -9.54 -11.30 3.48
C VAL A 159 -9.74 -10.01 4.26
N GLU A 160 -10.04 -10.09 5.56
CA GLU A 160 -10.26 -8.93 6.42
C GLU A 160 -8.96 -8.15 6.67
N LEU A 161 -7.88 -8.82 7.09
CA LEU A 161 -6.62 -8.15 7.41
C LEU A 161 -5.82 -7.85 6.14
N SER A 162 -5.54 -8.86 5.32
CA SER A 162 -4.62 -8.71 4.19
C SER A 162 -5.22 -7.92 3.03
N GLY A 163 -6.55 -7.80 2.97
CA GLY A 163 -7.21 -6.82 2.11
C GLY A 163 -6.85 -5.39 2.51
N MET A 164 -6.82 -5.10 3.81
CA MET A 164 -6.47 -3.79 4.35
C MET A 164 -4.96 -3.53 4.30
N SER A 165 -4.14 -4.53 4.61
CA SER A 165 -2.67 -4.43 4.59
C SER A 165 -2.10 -4.18 3.18
N THR A 166 -2.87 -4.35 2.11
CA THR A 166 -2.42 -3.99 0.73
C THR A 166 -1.91 -2.56 0.58
N GLY A 167 -2.28 -1.65 1.50
CA GLY A 167 -2.01 -0.23 1.37
C GLY A 167 -2.99 0.49 0.44
N LEU A 168 -3.77 -0.22 -0.39
CA LEU A 168 -4.65 0.41 -1.38
C LEU A 168 -5.74 1.32 -0.74
N PRO A 169 -6.42 0.93 0.35
CA PRO A 169 -7.38 1.83 1.01
C PRO A 169 -6.72 3.14 1.48
N MET A 170 -5.56 3.04 2.14
CA MET A 170 -4.79 4.21 2.59
C MET A 170 -4.31 5.04 1.40
N LEU A 171 -3.75 4.43 0.37
CA LEU A 171 -3.24 5.12 -0.81
C LEU A 171 -4.34 5.85 -1.59
N ASN A 172 -5.55 5.29 -1.68
CA ASN A 172 -6.71 5.98 -2.28
C ASN A 172 -7.10 7.23 -1.48
N LEU A 173 -7.07 7.16 -0.15
CA LEU A 173 -7.29 8.33 0.70
C LEU A 173 -6.19 9.38 0.50
N MET A 174 -4.92 8.96 0.37
CA MET A 174 -3.81 9.86 0.05
C MET A 174 -3.93 10.49 -1.35
N ALA A 175 -4.48 9.79 -2.33
CA ALA A 175 -4.80 10.37 -3.63
C ALA A 175 -5.89 11.44 -3.50
N LEU A 176 -6.96 11.18 -2.73
CA LEU A 176 -8.06 12.12 -2.52
C LEU A 176 -7.59 13.49 -2.01
N MET A 177 -6.56 13.51 -1.15
CA MET A 177 -5.90 14.75 -0.70
C MET A 177 -5.54 15.69 -1.86
N GLY A 178 -5.20 15.12 -3.02
CA GLY A 178 -4.74 15.84 -4.19
C GLY A 178 -5.84 16.35 -5.12
N TYR A 179 -7.09 15.96 -4.91
CA TYR A 179 -8.23 16.46 -5.70
C TYR A 179 -8.68 17.84 -5.20
N ASP A 180 -9.37 18.60 -6.04
CA ASP A 180 -9.95 19.89 -5.66
C ASP A 180 -11.15 19.71 -4.71
N GLY A 181 -11.58 20.81 -4.09
CA GLY A 181 -12.67 20.82 -3.10
C GLY A 181 -14.06 20.48 -3.63
N THR A 182 -14.27 20.34 -4.95
CA THR A 182 -15.54 19.87 -5.51
C THR A 182 -15.67 18.35 -5.45
N ILE A 183 -14.54 17.63 -5.50
CA ILE A 183 -14.47 16.16 -5.39
C ILE A 183 -14.07 15.76 -3.97
N ALA A 184 -13.02 16.36 -3.43
CA ALA A 184 -12.47 16.06 -2.11
C ALA A 184 -13.16 16.88 -1.02
N THR A 185 -14.48 16.69 -0.88
CA THR A 185 -15.28 17.25 0.21
C THR A 185 -15.05 16.48 1.51
N GLN A 186 -15.42 17.09 2.64
CA GLN A 186 -15.33 16.43 3.93
C GLN A 186 -16.18 15.16 3.99
N GLU A 187 -17.37 15.14 3.38
CA GLU A 187 -18.22 13.94 3.37
C GLU A 187 -17.54 12.78 2.63
N VAL A 188 -16.78 13.06 1.57
CA VAL A 188 -16.03 12.02 0.85
C VAL A 188 -14.88 11.48 1.70
N PHE A 189 -14.20 12.32 2.48
CA PHE A 189 -13.21 11.85 3.45
C PHE A 189 -13.83 10.98 4.55
N GLU A 190 -14.97 11.39 5.09
CA GLU A 190 -15.72 10.61 6.08
C GLU A 190 -16.15 9.26 5.50
N TRP A 191 -16.71 9.27 4.28
CA TRP A 191 -17.11 8.06 3.57
C TRP A 191 -15.92 7.13 3.29
N MET A 192 -14.77 7.64 2.84
CA MET A 192 -13.58 6.82 2.56
C MET A 192 -12.79 6.37 3.79
N SER A 193 -13.14 6.89 4.97
CA SER A 193 -12.44 6.58 6.22
C SER A 193 -12.89 5.24 6.81
N VAL A 194 -13.23 5.19 8.10
CA VAL A 194 -13.59 3.95 8.81
C VAL A 194 -15.08 3.97 9.17
N PRO A 195 -15.86 2.93 8.84
CA PRO A 195 -15.47 1.71 8.11
C PRO A 195 -15.20 1.97 6.62
N VAL A 196 -14.22 1.27 6.05
CA VAL A 196 -13.85 1.44 4.63
C VAL A 196 -14.98 0.93 3.72
N PRO A 197 -15.42 1.71 2.70
CA PRO A 197 -16.51 1.31 1.82
C PRO A 197 -16.25 0.01 1.07
N ASP A 198 -17.32 -0.75 0.81
CA ASP A 198 -17.27 -2.02 0.07
C ASP A 198 -16.57 -1.89 -1.29
N ALA A 199 -16.76 -0.77 -1.98
CA ALA A 199 -16.10 -0.52 -3.27
C ALA A 199 -14.56 -0.45 -3.14
N VAL A 200 -14.07 0.26 -2.12
CA VAL A 200 -12.62 0.38 -1.85
C VAL A 200 -12.06 -0.95 -1.38
N ARG A 201 -12.77 -1.65 -0.48
CA ARG A 201 -12.42 -3.00 -0.04
C ARG A 201 -12.35 -4.00 -1.19
N ALA A 202 -13.32 -3.99 -2.09
CA ALA A 202 -13.33 -4.88 -3.25
C ALA A 202 -12.11 -4.63 -4.16
N GLY A 203 -11.76 -3.37 -4.42
CA GLY A 203 -10.55 -3.00 -5.16
C GLY A 203 -9.28 -3.49 -4.46
N ALA A 204 -9.20 -3.32 -3.14
CA ALA A 204 -8.08 -3.80 -2.33
C ALA A 204 -7.94 -5.33 -2.41
N LEU A 205 -9.03 -6.08 -2.33
CA LEU A 205 -9.03 -7.54 -2.47
C LEU A 205 -8.62 -8.01 -3.85
N ILE A 206 -9.03 -7.33 -4.92
CA ILE A 206 -8.53 -7.62 -6.27
C ILE A 206 -7.01 -7.45 -6.31
N GLY A 207 -6.50 -6.34 -5.75
CA GLY A 207 -5.07 -6.08 -5.63
C GLY A 207 -4.35 -7.18 -4.86
N ARG A 208 -4.87 -7.56 -3.69
CA ARG A 208 -4.35 -8.63 -2.83
C ARG A 208 -4.23 -9.94 -3.59
N PHE A 209 -5.33 -10.44 -4.16
CA PHE A 209 -5.33 -11.72 -4.85
C PHE A 209 -4.43 -11.74 -6.09
N LEU A 210 -4.36 -10.65 -6.84
CA LEU A 210 -3.44 -10.54 -7.98
C LEU A 210 -1.98 -10.53 -7.54
N ASN A 211 -1.67 -9.85 -6.43
CA ASN A 211 -0.34 -9.84 -5.84
C ASN A 211 0.06 -11.25 -5.39
N ASP A 212 -0.78 -11.90 -4.59
CA ASP A 212 -0.49 -13.20 -4.00
C ASP A 212 -0.28 -14.26 -5.09
N ILE A 213 -1.11 -14.25 -6.14
CA ILE A 213 -0.97 -15.18 -7.28
C ILE A 213 0.34 -14.93 -8.04
N SER A 214 0.71 -13.67 -8.20
CA SER A 214 1.95 -13.30 -8.90
C SER A 214 3.18 -13.73 -8.09
N SER A 215 3.18 -13.46 -6.79
CA SER A 215 4.20 -13.89 -5.85
C SER A 215 4.32 -15.41 -5.82
N TYR A 216 3.20 -16.14 -5.78
CA TYR A 216 3.20 -17.59 -5.83
C TYR A 216 3.92 -18.16 -7.05
N LYS A 217 3.70 -17.60 -8.24
CA LYS A 217 4.36 -18.06 -9.47
C LYS A 217 5.88 -17.86 -9.43
N VAL A 218 6.35 -16.82 -8.74
CA VAL A 218 7.77 -16.52 -8.59
C VAL A 218 8.43 -17.50 -7.62
N TYR A 219 7.76 -17.82 -6.51
CA TYR A 219 8.29 -18.74 -5.48
C TYR A 219 8.05 -20.22 -5.79
N PHE A 220 7.00 -20.54 -6.55
CA PHE A 220 6.61 -21.89 -6.96
C PHE A 220 6.42 -21.96 -8.49
N PRO A 221 7.51 -21.83 -9.27
CA PRO A 221 7.42 -21.89 -10.71
C PRO A 221 6.94 -23.29 -11.15
N PRO A 222 6.03 -23.39 -12.13
CA PRO A 222 5.66 -24.67 -12.71
C PRO A 222 6.87 -25.23 -13.48
N LYS A 223 7.62 -26.12 -12.81
CA LYS A 223 8.82 -26.85 -13.24
C LYS A 223 10.17 -26.09 -13.17
N ARG A 224 10.85 -26.20 -12.01
CA ARG A 224 12.26 -26.67 -11.91
C ARG A 224 12.58 -26.99 -10.44
N VAL A 225 13.06 -28.21 -10.23
CA VAL A 225 13.71 -28.66 -9.00
C VAL A 225 15.17 -28.21 -9.10
N GLU A 226 15.64 -27.45 -8.13
CA GLU A 226 16.92 -27.59 -7.41
C GLU A 226 17.15 -26.30 -6.60
N HIS A 227 17.17 -26.46 -5.28
CA HIS A 227 17.32 -25.43 -4.24
C HIS A 227 16.08 -24.59 -3.95
N PRO A 228 15.20 -25.03 -3.01
CA PRO A 228 14.27 -24.11 -2.38
C PRO A 228 15.08 -22.99 -1.70
N ARG A 229 14.92 -21.76 -2.19
CA ARG A 229 15.29 -20.58 -1.39
C ARG A 229 14.46 -20.62 -0.09
N PRO A 230 15.01 -20.20 1.06
CA PRO A 230 14.28 -20.24 2.32
C PRO A 230 12.89 -19.63 2.12
N LEU A 231 11.86 -20.44 2.35
CA LEU A 231 10.49 -19.98 2.34
C LEU A 231 10.32 -19.05 3.54
N HIS A 232 9.98 -17.78 3.31
CA HIS A 232 9.39 -16.97 4.36
C HIS A 232 8.01 -17.54 4.71
N THR A 233 7.71 -17.56 6.00
CA THR A 233 6.51 -18.19 6.58
C THR A 233 5.21 -17.62 5.97
N ALA A 234 5.22 -16.32 5.62
CA ALA A 234 4.13 -15.65 4.91
C ALA A 234 3.76 -16.37 3.58
N THR A 235 4.74 -16.82 2.79
CA THR A 235 4.46 -17.49 1.51
C THR A 235 3.92 -18.92 1.65
N LYS A 236 4.20 -19.59 2.79
CA LYS A 236 3.61 -20.92 3.09
C LYS A 236 2.14 -20.81 3.48
N LEU A 237 1.79 -19.85 4.34
CA LEU A 237 0.41 -19.48 4.66
C LEU A 237 -0.41 -19.23 3.40
N HIS A 238 0.15 -18.41 2.50
CA HIS A 238 -0.51 -18.05 1.26
C HIS A 238 -0.72 -19.25 0.33
N SER A 239 0.14 -20.27 0.30
CA SER A 239 0.05 -21.34 -0.71
C SER A 239 -1.24 -22.18 -0.68
N SER A 240 -1.85 -22.38 0.49
CA SER A 240 -3.12 -23.12 0.64
C SER A 240 -4.33 -22.22 0.37
N LEU A 241 -4.25 -20.96 0.80
CA LEU A 241 -5.24 -19.90 0.57
C LEU A 241 -5.28 -19.50 -0.92
N LEU A 242 -4.13 -19.40 -1.58
CA LEU A 242 -3.98 -19.16 -3.02
C LEU A 242 -4.70 -20.17 -3.89
N LYS A 243 -4.73 -21.45 -3.48
CA LYS A 243 -5.51 -22.47 -4.20
C LYS A 243 -7.01 -22.18 -4.08
N LYS A 244 -7.47 -21.74 -2.91
CA LYS A 244 -8.87 -21.31 -2.69
C LYS A 244 -9.17 -20.01 -3.45
N GLU A 245 -8.25 -19.06 -3.50
CA GLU A 245 -8.36 -17.79 -4.24
C GLU A 245 -8.40 -17.99 -5.76
N ILE A 246 -7.52 -18.83 -6.31
CA ILE A 246 -7.55 -19.20 -7.72
C ILE A 246 -8.87 -19.91 -8.06
N SER A 247 -9.38 -20.75 -7.15
CA SER A 247 -10.69 -21.40 -7.31
C SER A 247 -11.83 -20.39 -7.25
N PHE A 248 -11.80 -19.43 -6.31
CA PHE A 248 -12.79 -18.36 -6.17
C PHE A 248 -12.79 -17.45 -7.38
N MET A 249 -11.62 -17.02 -7.87
CA MET A 249 -11.49 -16.19 -9.08
C MET A 249 -11.93 -16.93 -10.35
N ARG A 250 -11.72 -18.25 -10.44
CA ARG A 250 -12.31 -19.06 -11.52
C ARG A 250 -13.83 -19.13 -11.43
N LEU A 251 -14.37 -19.23 -10.21
CA LEU A 251 -15.81 -19.19 -9.97
C LEU A 251 -16.40 -17.83 -10.36
N THR A 252 -15.83 -16.71 -9.90
CA THR A 252 -16.30 -15.36 -10.22
C THR A 252 -16.12 -15.03 -11.70
N ALA A 253 -15.04 -15.46 -12.35
CA ALA A 253 -14.88 -15.33 -13.80
C ALA A 253 -15.94 -16.14 -14.59
N SER A 254 -16.41 -17.28 -14.05
CA SER A 254 -17.50 -18.05 -14.65
C SER A 254 -18.87 -17.38 -14.47
N VAL A 255 -19.07 -16.68 -13.35
CA VAL A 255 -20.31 -15.96 -13.00
C VAL A 255 -20.39 -14.58 -13.68
N CYS A 256 -19.27 -13.92 -13.94
CA CYS A 256 -19.21 -12.60 -14.59
C CYS A 256 -19.16 -12.66 -16.13
N ARG A 257 -18.83 -13.82 -16.72
CA ARG A 257 -18.84 -14.01 -18.19
C ARG A 257 -20.17 -13.67 -18.86
N PRO A 258 -21.35 -14.04 -18.33
CA PRO A 258 -22.63 -13.69 -18.93
C PRO A 258 -22.95 -12.20 -18.87
N ILE A 259 -22.44 -11.47 -17.85
CA ILE A 259 -22.74 -10.05 -17.61
C ILE A 259 -22.04 -9.17 -18.65
N TYR A 260 -20.78 -9.46 -18.99
CA TYR A 260 -20.03 -8.73 -20.02
C TYR A 260 -20.47 -9.05 -21.45
N THR A 261 -20.97 -10.27 -21.73
CA THR A 261 -21.42 -10.62 -23.09
C THR A 261 -22.77 -10.01 -23.49
N ARG A 262 -23.58 -9.53 -22.53
CA ARG A 262 -24.88 -8.90 -22.83
C ARG A 262 -24.78 -7.40 -23.13
N SER A 263 -23.82 -6.64 -22.58
CA SER A 263 -23.73 -5.20 -22.87
C SER A 263 -23.11 -4.88 -24.24
N CYS A 264 -22.41 -5.82 -24.88
CA CYS A 264 -21.85 -5.63 -26.23
C CYS A 264 -22.79 -6.03 -27.38
N ARG A 265 -24.06 -6.38 -27.12
CA ARG A 265 -25.05 -6.75 -28.16
C ARG A 265 -26.24 -5.79 -28.27
N GLY A 266 -26.23 -4.64 -27.60
CA GLY A 266 -27.18 -3.55 -27.82
C GLY A 266 -26.53 -2.42 -28.60
N ARG A 267 -26.44 -2.57 -29.93
CA ARG A 267 -26.43 -1.43 -30.85
C ARG A 267 -27.87 -1.10 -31.21
#